data_AF-A0A936Y240-F1
#
_entry.id   AF-A0A936Y240-F1
#
_cell.length_a   1.000
_cell.length_b   1.000
_cell.length_c   1.000
_cell.angle_alpha   90.00
_cell.angle_beta   90.00
_cell.angle_gamma   90.00
#
_symmetry.space_group_name_H-M   'P 1'
#
loop_
_entity.id
_entity.type
_entity.pdbx_description
1 polymer ?
#
loop_
_entity_poly.entity_id
_entity_poly.type
_entity_poly.pdbx_seq_one_letter_code
_entity_poly.pdbx_strand_id
1 'polypeptide(L)'
;MQFIQGQHRHQTYFATLEAQVATDNPVRLMDAFIEKLDLQKLGFSKTVHHSEGRPPYAPQVLLKLYLYGYLNKVRSSRKLERSAAAI
;
A
#
# COMPACT_ATOMS: atom_id res chain seq x y z
N MET A 1 2.58 35.30 -18.57
CA MET A 1 1.58 34.21 -18.72
C MET A 1 1.92 33.11 -17.72
N GLN A 2 1.08 32.91 -16.70
CA GLN A 2 1.30 31.93 -15.63
C GLN A 2 0.50 30.66 -15.92
N PHE A 3 1.12 29.71 -16.61
CA PHE A 3 0.58 28.35 -16.73
C PHE A 3 1.55 27.38 -16.06
N ILE A 4 1.00 26.33 -15.45
CA ILE A 4 1.80 25.23 -14.90
C ILE A 4 2.47 24.52 -16.08
N GLN A 5 3.79 24.59 -16.16
CA GLN A 5 4.56 23.83 -17.14
C GLN A 5 4.67 22.37 -16.69
N GLY A 6 4.38 21.43 -17.61
CA GLY A 6 4.54 20.01 -17.37
C GLY A 6 6.00 19.57 -17.34
N GLN A 7 6.24 18.33 -16.91
CA GLN A 7 7.59 17.74 -16.90
C GLN A 7 8.04 17.31 -18.30
N HIS A 8 9.35 17.41 -18.56
CA HIS A 8 9.94 17.04 -19.85
C HIS A 8 9.97 15.51 -20.04
N ARG A 9 9.48 15.02 -21.19
CA ARG A 9 9.30 13.57 -21.45
C ARG A 9 10.59 12.75 -21.41
N HIS A 10 11.75 13.38 -21.62
CA HIS A 10 13.07 12.72 -21.60
C HIS A 10 13.88 13.01 -20.32
N GLN A 11 13.26 13.61 -19.30
CA GLN A 11 13.94 13.90 -18.05
C GLN A 11 14.10 12.63 -17.21
N THR A 12 15.33 12.31 -16.85
CA THR A 12 15.62 11.28 -15.84
C THR A 12 15.37 11.85 -14.45
N TYR A 13 14.69 11.10 -13.58
CA TYR A 13 14.56 11.44 -12.17
C TYR A 13 14.73 10.19 -11.31
N PHE A 14 15.15 10.40 -10.06
CA PHE A 14 15.28 9.37 -9.04
C PHE A 14 14.31 9.70 -7.91
N ALA A 15 13.51 8.73 -7.48
CA ALA A 15 12.69 8.82 -6.29
C ALA A 15 12.57 7.47 -5.61
N THR A 16 12.29 7.49 -4.32
CA THR A 16 11.89 6.31 -3.55
C THR A 16 10.38 6.14 -3.67
N LEU A 17 9.88 4.91 -3.50
CA LEU A 17 8.44 4.66 -3.38
C LEU A 17 7.83 5.49 -2.24
N GLU A 18 8.61 5.68 -1.17
CA GLU A 18 8.23 6.49 -0.02
C GLU A 18 8.01 7.97 -0.36
N ALA A 19 8.78 8.51 -1.31
CA ALA A 19 8.62 9.88 -1.78
C ALA A 19 7.35 10.10 -2.61
N GLN A 20 6.70 9.03 -3.08
CA GLN A 20 5.44 9.11 -3.82
C GLN A 20 4.23 9.28 -2.88
N VAL A 21 4.39 9.01 -1.58
CA VAL A 21 3.32 9.13 -0.59
C VAL A 21 3.48 10.44 0.18
N ALA A 22 2.54 11.36 0.01
CA ALA A 22 2.51 12.61 0.76
C ALA A 22 2.64 12.39 2.27
N THR A 23 3.32 13.31 2.96
CA THR A 23 3.63 13.19 4.40
C THR A 23 2.40 13.17 5.31
N ASP A 24 1.31 13.81 4.88
CA ASP A 24 0.03 13.90 5.56
C ASP A 24 -0.98 12.83 5.09
N ASN A 25 -0.57 11.92 4.20
CA ASN A 25 -1.45 10.90 3.67
C ASN A 25 -1.90 9.94 4.79
N PRO A 26 -3.22 9.72 4.98
CA PRO A 26 -3.74 8.85 6.04
C PRO A 26 -3.29 7.39 5.94
N VAL A 27 -2.82 6.94 4.77
CA VAL A 27 -2.22 5.61 4.59
C VAL A 27 -1.05 5.39 5.55
N ARG A 28 -0.29 6.43 5.89
CA ARG A 28 0.83 6.35 6.84
C ARG A 28 0.38 5.97 8.24
N LEU A 29 -0.75 6.52 8.70
CA LEU A 29 -1.34 6.16 10.00
C LEU A 29 -1.82 4.71 9.98
N MET A 30 -2.46 4.30 8.90
CA MET A 30 -2.93 2.93 8.72
C MET A 30 -1.76 1.93 8.74
N ASP A 31 -0.67 2.29 8.08
CA ASP A 31 0.56 1.50 8.00
C ASP A 31 1.16 1.28 9.40
N ALA A 32 1.42 2.38 10.12
CA ALA A 32 1.96 2.36 11.48
C ALA A 32 1.04 1.66 12.49
N PHE A 33 -0.29 1.74 12.31
CA PHE A 33 -1.25 1.02 13.14
C PHE A 33 -1.14 -0.49 12.92
N ILE A 34 -1.14 -0.95 11.67
CA ILE A 34 -1.11 -2.39 11.35
C ILE A 34 0.24 -3.02 11.73
N GLU A 35 1.34 -2.29 11.62
CA GLU A 35 2.66 -2.76 12.06
C GLU A 35 2.72 -3.10 13.54
N LYS A 36 1.92 -2.43 14.38
CA LYS A 36 1.86 -2.69 15.83
C LYS A 36 0.93 -3.84 16.21
N LEU A 37 0.19 -4.43 15.26
CA LEU A 37 -0.75 -5.51 15.54
C LEU A 37 -0.04 -6.86 15.63
N ASP A 38 -0.31 -7.58 16.72
CA ASP A 38 0.03 -8.99 16.86
C ASP A 38 -1.01 -9.85 16.12
N LEU A 39 -0.76 -10.11 14.84
CA LEU A 39 -1.70 -10.85 14.01
C LEU A 39 -1.90 -12.30 14.47
N GLN A 40 -0.92 -12.89 15.17
CA GLN A 40 -1.08 -14.24 15.73
C GLN A 40 -2.14 -14.25 16.82
N LYS A 41 -2.06 -13.30 17.76
CA LYS A 41 -3.08 -13.15 18.82
C LYS A 41 -4.47 -12.80 18.29
N LEU A 42 -4.53 -12.12 17.13
CA LEU A 42 -5.79 -11.82 16.45
C LEU A 42 -6.35 -13.00 15.65
N GLY A 43 -5.70 -14.17 15.67
CA GLY A 43 -6.21 -15.41 15.05
C GLY A 43 -5.85 -15.58 13.58
N PHE A 44 -4.87 -14.84 13.04
CA PHE A 44 -4.40 -15.08 11.67
C PHE A 44 -3.59 -16.37 11.58
N SER A 45 -4.03 -17.31 10.74
CA SER A 45 -3.51 -18.69 10.65
C SER A 45 -2.27 -18.88 9.77
N LYS A 46 -1.85 -17.86 9.02
CA LYS A 46 -0.71 -17.92 8.06
C LYS A 46 0.37 -16.88 8.34
N THR A 47 0.72 -16.72 9.60
CA THR A 47 1.73 -15.74 10.06
C THR A 47 3.15 -16.30 10.07
N VAL A 48 3.32 -17.62 9.95
CA VAL A 48 4.61 -18.31 9.95
C VAL A 48 4.91 -18.84 8.56
N HIS A 49 6.14 -18.63 8.09
CA HIS A 49 6.60 -19.13 6.79
C HIS A 49 6.84 -20.64 6.84
N HIS A 50 6.40 -21.35 5.81
CA HIS A 50 6.86 -22.70 5.55
C HIS A 50 8.26 -22.64 4.91
N SER A 51 9.11 -23.62 5.21
CA SER A 51 10.49 -23.70 4.70
C SER A 51 10.57 -24.00 3.21
N GLU A 52 9.49 -24.51 2.62
CA GLU A 52 9.44 -24.98 1.24
C GLU A 52 8.33 -24.31 0.44
N GLY A 53 8.56 -24.15 -0.87
CA GLY A 53 7.60 -23.58 -1.81
C GLY A 53 7.62 -22.05 -1.90
N ARG A 54 6.64 -21.49 -2.62
CA ARG A 54 6.50 -20.03 -2.76
C ARG A 54 5.97 -19.44 -1.46
N PRO A 55 6.65 -18.44 -0.86
CA PRO A 55 6.14 -17.76 0.32
C PRO A 55 4.75 -17.15 0.06
N PRO A 56 3.80 -17.26 1.02
CA PRO A 56 2.53 -16.57 0.91
C PRO A 56 2.74 -15.05 1.04
N TYR A 57 1.77 -14.27 0.57
CA TYR A 57 1.72 -12.84 0.88
C TYR A 57 1.66 -12.63 2.40
N ALA A 58 2.39 -11.62 2.89
CA ALA A 58 2.36 -11.26 4.30
C ALA A 58 0.92 -10.88 4.73
N PRO A 59 0.37 -11.46 5.81
CA PRO A 59 -0.98 -11.13 6.27
C PRO A 59 -1.18 -9.65 6.58
N GLN A 60 -0.13 -8.97 7.06
CA GLN A 60 -0.12 -7.51 7.30
C GLN A 60 -0.38 -6.72 6.02
N VAL A 61 0.26 -7.11 4.91
CA VAL A 61 0.08 -6.44 3.61
C VAL A 61 -1.35 -6.64 3.09
N LEU A 62 -1.88 -7.85 3.22
CA LEU A 62 -3.27 -8.14 2.84
C LEU A 62 -4.26 -7.35 3.69
N LEU A 63 -4.00 -7.22 5.00
CA LEU A 63 -4.82 -6.43 5.92
C LEU A 63 -4.77 -4.93 5.57
N LYS A 64 -3.57 -4.39 5.27
CA LYS A 64 -3.38 -3.01 4.81
C LYS A 64 -4.23 -2.75 3.56
N LEU A 65 -4.16 -3.65 2.56
CA LEU A 65 -4.92 -3.53 1.33
C LEU A 65 -6.45 -3.62 1.55
N TYR A 66 -6.89 -4.55 2.39
CA TYR A 66 -8.31 -4.71 2.73
C TYR A 66 -8.87 -3.46 3.42
N LEU A 67 -8.16 -2.95 4.42
CA LEU A 67 -8.58 -1.77 5.17
C LEU A 67 -8.57 -0.52 4.29
N TYR A 68 -7.55 -0.36 3.44
CA TYR A 68 -7.51 0.72 2.45
C TYR A 68 -8.73 0.70 1.53
N GLY A 69 -9.07 -0.45 0.96
CA GLY A 69 -10.24 -0.60 0.11
C GLY A 69 -11.54 -0.30 0.85
N TYR A 70 -11.66 -0.76 2.09
CA TYR A 70 -12.82 -0.50 2.94
C TYR A 70 -13.01 0.99 3.22
N LEU A 71 -11.96 1.69 3.66
CA LEU A 71 -11.98 3.13 3.96
C LEU A 71 -12.32 3.98 2.72
N ASN A 72 -11.82 3.57 1.55
CA ASN A 72 -12.08 4.24 0.28
C ASN A 72 -13.39 3.77 -0.40
N LYS A 73 -14.20 2.93 0.26
CA LYS A 73 -15.45 2.36 -0.28
C LYS A 73 -15.25 1.62 -1.62
N VAL A 74 -14.05 1.08 -1.85
CA VAL A 74 -13.68 0.32 -3.04
C VAL A 74 -13.84 -1.17 -2.77
N ARG A 75 -14.89 -1.77 -3.34
CA ARG A 75 -15.23 -3.20 -3.13
C ARG A 75 -14.72 -4.14 -4.22
N SER A 76 -14.27 -3.60 -5.35
CA SER A 76 -13.78 -4.39 -6.50
C SER A 76 -12.25 -4.45 -6.45
N SER A 77 -11.69 -5.66 -6.52
CA SER A 77 -10.24 -5.88 -6.59
C SER A 77 -9.59 -5.12 -7.75
N ARG A 78 -10.25 -5.06 -8.92
CA ARG A 78 -9.77 -4.29 -10.09
C ARG A 78 -9.80 -2.79 -9.88
N LYS A 79 -10.84 -2.28 -9.18
CA LYS A 79 -10.88 -0.86 -8.83
C LYS A 79 -9.81 -0.52 -7.78
N LEU A 80 -9.54 -1.45 -6.86
CA LEU A 80 -8.51 -1.32 -5.83
C LEU A 80 -7.10 -1.28 -6.45
N GLU A 81 -6.84 -2.19 -7.38
CA GLU A 81 -5.60 -2.21 -8.19
C GLU A 81 -5.36 -0.86 -8.87
N ARG A 82 -6.37 -0.29 -9.53
CA ARG A 82 -6.26 1.02 -10.20
C ARG A 82 -6.03 2.18 -9.26
N SER A 83 -6.58 2.12 -8.04
CA SER A 83 -6.40 3.20 -7.06
C SER A 83 -5.06 3.11 -6.34
N ALA A 84 -4.43 1.94 -6.28
CA ALA A 84 -3.06 1.77 -5.83
C ALA A 84 -2.03 2.13 -6.92
N ALA A 85 -2.34 1.91 -8.21
CA ALA A 85 -1.48 2.25 -9.34
C ALA A 85 -1.43 3.75 -9.67
N ALA A 86 -2.29 4.56 -9.05
CA ALA A 86 -2.35 6.02 -9.22
C ALA A 86 -1.59 6.79 -8.12
N ILE A 87 -0.95 6.07 -7.20
CA ILE A 87 0.00 6.57 -6.18
C ILE A 87 1.41 6.37 -6.76
#